data_AF-A0A381R5T8-F1
#
_entry.id   AF-A0A381R5T8-F1
#
_cell.length_a   1.000
_cell.length_b   1.000
_cell.length_c   1.000
_cell.angle_alpha   90.00
_cell.angle_beta   90.00
_cell.angle_gamma   90.00
#
_symmetry.space_group_name_H-M   'P 1'
#
loop_
_entity.id
_entity.type
_entity.pdbx_description
1 polymer ?
#
loop_
_entity_poly.entity_id
_entity_poly.type
_entity_poly.pdbx_seq_one_letter_code
_entity_poly.pdbx_strand_id
1 'polypeptide(L)' 'MTTTILAIVIVAFFFIALSIRMILLKNGEFKGTCASQNRVMNPEGEACGYCGKVVMPGGDCKKSK' A
#
# COMPACT_ATOMS: atom_id res chain seq x y z
N MET A 1 -7.52 31.94 10.19
CA MET A 1 -8.30 31.05 11.07
C MET A 1 -9.14 30.06 10.27
N THR A 2 -10.01 30.53 9.37
CA THR A 2 -10.86 29.68 8.50
C THR A 2 -10.06 28.72 7.61
N THR A 3 -8.98 29.19 6.98
CA THR A 3 -8.10 28.37 6.13
C THR A 3 -7.39 27.25 6.90
N THR A 4 -6.94 27.53 8.12
CA THR A 4 -6.27 26.56 8.99
C THR A 4 -7.23 25.45 9.43
N ILE A 5 -8.46 25.81 9.81
CA ILE A 5 -9.49 24.83 10.20
C ILE A 5 -9.86 23.95 9.01
N LEU A 6 -10.04 24.55 7.82
CA LEU A 6 -10.34 23.81 6.60
C LEU A 6 -9.22 22.81 6.24
N ALA A 7 -7.95 23.23 6.33
CA ALA A 7 -6.82 22.36 6.07
C ALA A 7 -6.78 21.15 7.01
N ILE A 8 -7.01 21.36 8.31
CA ILE A 8 -7.04 20.28 9.31
C ILE A 8 -8.16 19.29 9.00
N VAL A 9 -9.37 19.78 8.66
CA VAL A 9 -10.51 18.93 8.32
C VAL A 9 -10.21 18.06 7.09
N ILE A 10 -9.62 18.62 6.04
CA ILE A 10 -9.28 17.87 4.82
C ILE A 10 -8.24 16.78 5.10
N VAL A 11 -7.20 17.11 5.88
CA VAL A 11 -6.17 16.13 6.26
C VAL A 11 -6.77 15.02 7.11
N ALA A 12 -7.58 15.36 8.12
CA ALA A 12 -8.26 14.38 8.95
C ALA A 12 -9.18 13.46 8.12
N PHE A 13 -9.95 14.03 7.19
CA PHE A 13 -10.81 13.28 6.29
C PHE A 13 -10.02 12.29 5.42
N PHE A 14 -8.86 12.68 4.91
CA PHE A 14 -7.98 11.80 4.13
C PHE A 14 -7.55 10.57 4.93
N PHE A 15 -7.11 10.74 6.18
CA PHE A 15 -6.71 9.62 7.04
C PHE A 15 -7.88 8.71 7.41
N ILE A 16 -9.07 9.27 7.65
CA ILE A 16 -10.29 8.49 7.89
C ILE A 16 -10.63 7.65 6.65
N ALA A 17 -10.60 8.24 5.46
CA ALA A 17 -10.88 7.54 4.20
C ALA A 17 -9.88 6.39 3.94
N LEU A 18 -8.59 6.60 4.21
CA LEU A 18 -7.58 5.55 4.13
C LEU A 18 -7.82 4.42 5.15
N SER A 19 -8.23 4.77 6.37
CA SER A 19 -8.50 3.80 7.44
C SER A 19 -9.72 2.93 7.12
N ILE A 20 -10.80 3.53 6.61
CA ILE A 20 -12.00 2.81 6.16
C ILE A 20 -11.63 1.81 5.05
N ARG A 21 -10.82 2.23 4.09
CA ARG A 21 -10.34 1.36 3.02
C ARG A 21 -9.63 0.11 3.57
N MET A 22 -8.79 0.25 4.60
CA MET A 22 -8.10 -0.89 5.22
C MET A 22 -9.05 -1.89 5.87
N ILE A 23 -10.12 -1.42 6.53
CA ILE A 23 -11.13 -2.29 7.16
C ILE A 23 -11.95 -3.04 6.10
N LEU A 24 -12.23 -2.41 4.96
CA LEU A 24 -12.99 -3.01 3.86
C LEU A 24 -12.15 -3.98 3.01
N LEU A 25 -10.81 -3.89 3.04
CA LEU A 25 -9.94 -4.81 2.33
C LEU A 25 -9.82 -6.13 3.10
N LYS A 26 -10.18 -7.23 2.43
CA LYS A 26 -10.12 -8.58 2.98
C LYS A 26 -8.66 -8.94 3.29
N ASN A 27 -8.39 -9.33 4.54
CA ASN A 27 -7.07 -9.60 5.15
C ASN A 27 -6.23 -8.36 5.55
N GLY A 28 -6.76 -7.14 5.45
CA GLY A 28 -6.04 -5.93 5.88
C GLY A 28 -4.74 -5.68 5.10
N GLU A 29 -4.59 -6.32 3.93
CA GLU A 29 -3.41 -6.20 3.11
C GLU A 29 -3.44 -4.89 2.35
N PHE A 30 -2.33 -4.16 2.34
CA PHE A 30 -2.15 -3.06 1.41
C PHE A 30 -2.08 -3.66 0.01
N LYS A 31 -3.07 -3.39 -0.86
CA LYS A 31 -3.04 -3.81 -2.28
C LYS A 31 -2.85 -2.61 -3.20
N GLY A 32 -1.86 -2.69 -4.08
CA GLY A 32 -1.60 -1.69 -5.13
C GLY A 32 -0.94 -0.40 -4.64
N THR A 33 -0.39 -0.39 -3.41
CA THR A 33 0.46 0.72 -2.93
C THR A 33 1.93 0.33 -3.09
N CYS A 34 2.85 1.29 -3.03
CA CYS A 34 4.29 0.99 -3.06
C CYS A 34 4.70 -0.03 -1.96
N ALA A 35 3.99 -0.05 -0.84
CA ALA A 35 4.22 -1.01 0.25
C ALA A 35 3.81 -2.45 -0.14
N SER A 36 2.75 -2.63 -0.92
CA SER A 36 2.30 -3.96 -1.35
C SER A 36 3.31 -4.68 -2.25
N GLN A 37 4.17 -3.91 -2.92
CA GLN A 37 5.21 -4.43 -3.80
C GLN A 37 6.50 -4.75 -3.03
N ASN A 38 6.55 -4.47 -1.72
CA ASN A 38 7.71 -4.80 -0.91
C ASN A 38 7.73 -6.30 -0.60
N ARG A 39 8.92 -6.87 -0.71
CA ARG A 39 9.19 -8.31 -0.53
C ARG A 39 8.87 -8.83 0.87
N VAL A 40 8.99 -7.97 1.88
CA VAL A 40 8.69 -8.30 3.28
C VAL A 40 7.17 -8.39 3.51
N MET A 41 6.37 -7.66 2.74
CA MET A 41 4.92 -7.58 2.89
C MET A 41 4.15 -8.46 1.88
N ASN A 42 4.85 -9.24 1.06
CA ASN A 42 4.27 -10.20 0.11
C ASN A 42 4.72 -11.64 0.42
N PRO A 43 4.29 -12.23 1.56
CA PRO A 43 4.72 -13.57 1.98
C PRO A 43 4.20 -14.69 1.07
N GLU A 44 3.08 -14.48 0.39
CA GLU A 44 2.44 -15.43 -0.53
C GLU A 44 3.18 -15.51 -1.88
N GLY A 45 4.10 -14.57 -2.16
CA GLY A 45 4.84 -14.52 -3.42
C GLY A 45 3.97 -14.10 -4.61
N GLU A 46 2.98 -13.22 -4.40
CA GLU A 46 2.16 -12.69 -5.51
C GLU A 46 3.01 -11.98 -6.57
N ALA A 47 2.55 -11.98 -7.83
CA ALA A 47 3.24 -11.31 -8.92
C ALA A 47 3.29 -9.79 -8.68
N CYS A 48 4.46 -9.19 -8.81
CA CYS A 48 4.63 -7.74 -8.67
C CYS A 48 3.76 -6.99 -9.69
N GLY A 49 2.83 -6.15 -9.24
CA GLY A 49 1.90 -5.41 -10.11
C GLY A 49 2.57 -4.35 -11.01
N TYR A 50 3.85 -4.04 -10.75
CA TYR A 50 4.64 -3.10 -11.56
C TYR A 50 5.48 -3.80 -12.65
N CYS A 51 6.06 -4.96 -12.35
CA CYS A 51 6.99 -5.64 -13.27
C CYS A 51 6.62 -7.11 -13.60
N GLY A 52 5.53 -7.64 -13.04
CA GLY A 52 5.01 -8.98 -13.27
C GLY A 52 5.80 -10.12 -12.63
N LYS A 53 6.93 -9.84 -11.98
CA LYS A 53 7.78 -10.90 -11.40
C LYS A 53 7.19 -11.44 -10.11
N VAL A 54 7.08 -12.76 -10.03
CA VAL A 54 6.84 -13.49 -8.79
C VAL A 54 8.19 -13.66 -8.10
N VAL A 55 8.32 -13.14 -6.88
CA VAL A 55 9.52 -13.30 -6.07
C VAL A 55 9.12 -13.87 -4.72
N MET A 56 9.67 -15.05 -4.39
CA MET A 56 9.42 -15.69 -3.10
C MET A 56 9.95 -14.83 -1.94
N PRO A 57 9.33 -14.89 -0.75
CA PRO A 57 9.86 -14.25 0.45
C PRO A 57 11.31 -14.69 0.70
N GLY A 58 12.23 -13.73 0.79
CA GLY A 58 13.67 -13.97 0.96
C GLY A 58 14.49 -14.10 -0.33
N GLY A 59 13.87 -14.20 -1.52
CA GLY A 59 14.60 -14.21 -2.81
C GLY A 59 14.95 -12.79 -3.30
N ASP A 60 16.00 -12.60 -4.08
CA ASP A 60 16.37 -11.27 -4.61
C ASP A 60 15.44 -10.76 -5.72
N CYS A 61 15.10 -9.45 -5.69
CA CYS A 61 14.31 -8.78 -6.75
C CYS A 61 15.35 -8.17 -7.64
N LYS A 62 15.95 -9.03 -8.47
CA LYS A 62 16.90 -8.55 -9.45
C LYS A 62 16.11 -7.80 -10.52
N LYS A 63 16.41 -6.52 -10.67
CA LYS A 63 16.11 -5.80 -11.91
C LYS A 63 16.65 -6.68 -13.04
N SER A 64 15.77 -7.17 -13.91
CA SER A 64 16.31 -7.65 -15.19
C SER A 64 16.85 -6.40 -15.84
N LYS A 65 18.10 -6.47 -16.29
CA LYS A 65 18.63 -5.49 -17.22
C LYS A 65 17.75 -5.46 -18.47
#